data_AF-A0A0C2G984-F1
#
_entry.id   AF-A0A0C2G984-F1
#
_cell.length_a   1.000
_cell.length_b   1.000
_cell.length_c   1.000
_cell.angle_alpha   90.00
_cell.angle_beta   90.00
_cell.angle_gamma   90.00
#
_symmetry.space_group_name_H-M   'P 1'
#
loop_
_entity.id
_entity.type
_entity.pdbx_description
1 polymer ?
#
loop_
_entity_poly.entity_id
_entity_poly.type
_entity_poly.pdbx_seq_one_letter_code
_entity_poly.pdbx_strand_id
1 'polypeptide(L)'
;MLDNFDAVQHNYSWQPDWGNMWRSAACDCEPAQYGVGCHCLLQRFHFTCRSPLPYYDPKVYPSRFAKENDRNRLRCVYSIYKNPGMFRLDEGNAPCLKHKPRIALTKTGFRNGNL
;
A
#
# COMPACT_ATOMS: atom_id res chain seq x y z
N MET A 1 30.94 -15.06 -8.41
CA MET A 1 29.82 -15.88 -7.93
C MET A 1 29.25 -15.14 -6.74
N LEU A 2 28.00 -14.67 -6.81
CA LEU A 2 27.33 -13.95 -5.72
C LEU A 2 26.65 -15.00 -4.84
N ASP A 3 27.41 -15.59 -3.94
CA ASP A 3 26.92 -16.54 -2.95
C ASP A 3 26.08 -15.80 -1.89
N ASN A 4 24.87 -16.31 -1.63
CA ASN A 4 23.97 -15.93 -0.53
C ASN A 4 23.02 -14.72 -0.71
N PHE A 5 22.53 -14.45 -1.93
CA PHE A 5 21.16 -13.94 -2.04
C PHE A 5 20.21 -15.14 -2.10
N ASP A 6 20.02 -15.83 -0.97
CA ASP A 6 18.72 -16.47 -0.75
C ASP A 6 17.72 -15.36 -1.00
N ALA A 7 16.96 -15.49 -2.09
CA ALA A 7 15.93 -14.54 -2.45
C ALA A 7 15.01 -14.47 -1.24
N VAL A 8 15.18 -13.44 -0.40
CA VAL A 8 14.31 -13.26 0.77
C VAL A 8 12.94 -13.15 0.15
N GLN A 9 12.17 -14.23 0.30
CA GLN A 9 10.89 -14.34 -0.36
C GLN A 9 10.02 -13.28 0.30
N HIS A 10 9.96 -12.10 -0.33
CA HIS A 10 9.08 -11.01 0.02
C HIS A 10 7.67 -11.46 -0.34
N ASN A 11 7.13 -12.35 0.49
CA ASN A 11 5.87 -13.02 0.26
C ASN A 11 4.68 -12.13 0.58
N TYR A 12 4.90 -10.96 1.20
CA TYR A 12 3.82 -10.07 1.63
C TYR A 12 3.93 -8.67 1.01
N SER A 13 2.78 -8.11 0.72
CA SER A 13 2.64 -6.78 0.15
C SER A 13 1.40 -6.08 0.67
N TRP A 14 1.45 -4.75 0.71
CA TRP A 14 0.27 -3.95 0.99
C TRP A 14 -0.70 -4.02 -0.18
N GLN A 15 -1.91 -4.47 0.12
CA GLN A 15 -3.05 -4.53 -0.79
C GLN A 15 -4.25 -3.83 -0.15
N PRO A 16 -5.25 -3.41 -0.95
CA PRO A 16 -6.52 -2.98 -0.39
C PRO A 16 -7.08 -4.03 0.56
N ASP A 17 -7.60 -3.60 1.70
CA ASP A 17 -8.29 -4.48 2.65
C ASP A 17 -9.65 -4.88 2.09
N TRP A 18 -9.63 -5.81 1.13
CA TRP A 18 -10.80 -6.31 0.40
C TRP A 18 -11.90 -6.77 1.36
N GLY A 19 -11.51 -7.33 2.51
CA GLY A 19 -12.41 -7.84 3.54
C GLY A 19 -13.17 -6.75 4.29
N ASN A 20 -12.71 -5.50 4.28
CA ASN A 20 -13.34 -4.39 4.99
C ASN A 20 -13.73 -3.19 4.11
N MET A 21 -13.48 -3.20 2.79
CA MET A 21 -13.84 -2.07 1.89
C MET A 21 -15.34 -1.80 1.79
N TRP A 22 -16.17 -2.80 2.09
CA TRP A 22 -17.63 -2.69 2.11
C TRP A 22 -18.16 -1.97 3.35
N ARG A 23 -17.31 -1.74 4.37
CA ARG A 23 -17.71 -1.09 5.61
C ARG A 23 -17.81 0.43 5.44
N SER A 24 -18.66 1.04 6.25
CA SER A 24 -18.80 2.51 6.36
C SER A 24 -17.65 3.15 7.17
N ALA A 25 -16.42 2.84 6.79
CA ALA A 25 -15.19 3.34 7.39
C ALA A 25 -14.21 3.75 6.29
N ALA A 26 -13.15 4.48 6.61
CA ALA A 26 -12.16 4.85 5.61
C ALA A 26 -11.49 3.61 5.01
N CYS A 27 -11.30 3.59 3.69
CA CYS A 27 -10.57 2.50 3.03
C CYS A 27 -9.17 2.39 3.64
N ASP A 28 -8.74 1.14 3.80
CA ASP A 28 -7.45 0.81 4.34
C ASP A 28 -6.73 -0.24 3.49
N CYS A 29 -5.46 -0.47 3.81
CA CYS A 29 -4.67 -1.54 3.24
C CYS A 29 -4.17 -2.50 4.33
N GLU A 30 -4.06 -3.76 3.96
CA GLU A 30 -3.54 -4.84 4.80
C GLU A 30 -2.39 -5.58 4.11
N PRO A 31 -1.47 -6.22 4.87
CA PRO A 31 -0.46 -7.07 4.29
C PRO A 31 -1.07 -8.39 3.84
N ALA A 32 -1.02 -8.67 2.53
CA ALA A 32 -1.52 -9.90 1.93
C ALA A 32 -0.39 -10.67 1.23
N GLN A 33 -0.51 -12.00 1.20
CA GLN A 33 0.43 -12.85 0.48
C GLN A 33 0.41 -12.53 -1.03
N TYR A 34 1.58 -12.61 -1.66
CA TYR A 34 1.83 -12.20 -3.03
C TYR A 34 0.85 -12.88 -3.99
N GLY A 35 -0.12 -12.11 -4.48
CA GLY A 35 -1.16 -12.57 -5.39
C GLY A 35 -1.62 -11.49 -6.36
N VAL A 36 -1.70 -10.22 -5.92
CA VAL A 36 -2.13 -9.07 -6.74
C VAL A 36 -1.79 -7.73 -6.02
N GLY A 37 -0.55 -7.24 -6.06
CA GLY A 37 -0.15 -6.02 -5.34
C GLY A 37 -0.05 -4.70 -6.15
N CYS A 38 0.10 -3.55 -5.47
CA CYS A 38 0.21 -2.17 -6.01
C CYS A 38 1.68 -1.62 -6.10
N HIS A 39 2.20 -1.10 -7.25
CA HIS A 39 3.65 -0.75 -7.55
C HIS A 39 3.64 0.68 -7.84
N CYS A 40 4.01 1.43 -6.85
CA CYS A 40 4.47 2.74 -7.19
C CYS A 40 5.90 2.59 -7.74
N LEU A 41 6.02 2.24 -9.03
CA LEU A 41 7.26 2.33 -9.79
C LEU A 41 7.51 3.79 -10.14
N LEU A 42 8.76 4.22 -9.96
CA LEU A 42 9.24 5.56 -10.27
C LEU A 42 9.64 5.62 -11.75
N GLN A 43 8.67 5.58 -12.67
CA GLN A 43 8.94 5.91 -14.08
C GLN A 43 8.74 7.42 -14.30
N ARG A 44 9.88 8.13 -14.41
CA ARG A 44 10.06 9.54 -14.85
C ARG A 44 8.76 10.25 -15.27
N PHE A 45 8.03 10.87 -14.34
CA PHE A 45 6.84 11.73 -14.53
C PHE A 45 5.45 11.05 -14.52
N HIS A 46 5.36 9.76 -14.81
CA HIS A 46 4.32 8.77 -14.45
C HIS A 46 4.19 8.37 -12.96
N PHE A 47 3.07 8.51 -12.23
CA PHE A 47 2.87 7.70 -11.01
C PHE A 47 1.58 6.90 -11.10
N THR A 48 1.73 5.68 -11.59
CA THR A 48 0.70 4.65 -11.67
C THR A 48 1.11 3.55 -10.68
N CYS A 49 0.29 3.25 -9.66
CA CYS A 49 0.65 2.26 -8.63
C CYS A 49 0.32 0.80 -9.06
N ARG A 50 1.17 0.12 -9.86
CA ARG A 50 0.90 -1.11 -10.65
C ARG A 50 1.62 -2.46 -10.32
N SER A 51 1.84 -2.90 -9.06
CA SER A 51 2.73 -4.00 -8.54
C SER A 51 3.31 -3.93 -7.05
N PRO A 52 3.03 -4.87 -6.17
CA PRO A 52 3.12 -4.80 -4.68
C PRO A 52 4.08 -3.82 -3.94
N LEU A 53 3.52 -2.96 -3.05
CA LEU A 53 4.27 -2.21 -2.04
C LEU A 53 4.75 -3.21 -0.98
N PRO A 54 6.06 -3.33 -0.70
CA PRO A 54 6.57 -4.40 0.15
C PRO A 54 6.07 -4.21 1.58
N TYR A 55 5.65 -5.33 2.17
CA TYR A 55 5.46 -5.46 3.61
C TYR A 55 6.68 -6.17 4.19
N TYR A 56 7.33 -5.54 5.15
CA TYR A 56 8.48 -6.09 5.87
C TYR A 56 8.00 -6.68 7.18
N ASP A 57 7.84 -8.02 7.24
CA ASP A 57 7.46 -8.71 8.49
C ASP A 57 8.50 -8.39 9.58
N PRO A 58 8.11 -7.77 10.71
CA PRO A 58 9.03 -7.45 11.81
C PRO A 58 9.74 -8.68 12.41
N LYS A 59 9.20 -9.89 12.21
CA LYS A 59 9.80 -11.15 12.66
C LYS A 59 10.95 -11.62 11.77
N VAL A 60 10.97 -11.18 10.51
CA VAL A 60 11.95 -11.62 9.49
C VAL A 60 12.93 -10.51 9.14
N TYR A 61 12.46 -9.26 9.08
CA TYR A 61 13.26 -8.11 8.66
C TYR A 61 13.71 -7.26 9.85
N PRO A 62 14.92 -6.67 9.80
CA PRO A 62 15.37 -5.71 10.79
C PRO A 62 14.39 -4.54 10.97
N SER A 63 14.29 -4.03 12.21
CA SER A 63 13.34 -2.97 12.60
C SER A 63 13.39 -1.72 11.73
N ARG A 64 14.54 -1.40 11.12
CA ARG A 64 14.69 -0.29 10.16
C ARG A 64 13.76 -0.41 8.94
N PHE A 65 13.49 -1.63 8.48
CA PHE A 65 12.59 -1.88 7.34
C PHE A 65 11.13 -1.95 7.79
N ALA A 66 10.86 -2.53 8.97
CA ALA A 66 9.52 -2.53 9.54
C ALA A 66 8.95 -1.11 9.73
N LYS A 67 9.81 -0.10 9.98
CA LYS A 67 9.39 1.32 10.03
C LYS A 67 8.86 1.87 8.69
N GLU A 68 9.24 1.28 7.56
CA GLU A 68 8.75 1.68 6.24
C GLU A 68 7.33 1.15 5.98
N ASN A 69 6.84 0.19 6.78
CA ASN A 69 5.51 -0.39 6.61
C ASN A 69 4.40 0.64 6.76
N ASP A 70 4.47 1.52 7.75
CA ASP A 70 3.45 2.56 7.94
C ASP A 70 3.41 3.50 6.75
N ARG A 71 4.59 3.91 6.25
CA ARG A 71 4.70 4.74 5.06
C ARG A 71 4.13 4.03 3.83
N ASN A 72 4.42 2.74 3.67
CA ASN A 72 3.92 1.94 2.55
C ASN A 72 2.40 1.71 2.63
N ARG A 73 1.85 1.45 3.82
CA ARG A 73 0.40 1.38 4.04
C ARG A 73 -0.28 2.67 3.59
N LEU A 74 0.23 3.83 3.99
CA LEU A 74 -0.33 5.12 3.58
C LEU A 74 -0.23 5.37 2.06
N ARG A 75 0.86 4.93 1.42
CA ARG A 75 0.98 5.00 -0.05
C ARG A 75 -0.02 4.10 -0.76
N CYS A 76 -0.33 2.94 -0.18
CA CYS A 76 -1.37 2.06 -0.68
C CYS A 76 -2.75 2.74 -0.57
N VAL A 77 -3.09 3.28 0.61
CA VAL A 77 -4.36 4.00 0.82
C VAL A 77 -4.48 5.19 -0.14
N TYR A 78 -3.40 5.97 -0.30
CA TYR A 78 -3.35 7.06 -1.28
C TYR A 78 -3.69 6.58 -2.70
N SER A 79 -3.17 5.42 -3.11
CA SER A 79 -3.43 4.87 -4.45
C SER A 79 -4.89 4.48 -4.66
N ILE A 80 -5.55 3.95 -3.62
CA ILE A 80 -6.99 3.60 -3.65
C ILE A 80 -7.83 4.86 -3.91
N TYR A 81 -7.63 5.94 -3.14
CA TYR A 81 -8.40 7.17 -3.32
C TYR A 81 -8.06 7.94 -4.59
N LYS A 82 -6.80 7.84 -5.06
CA LYS A 82 -6.37 8.56 -6.26
C LYS A 82 -6.90 7.94 -7.54
N ASN A 83 -6.94 6.61 -7.61
CA ASN A 83 -7.42 5.90 -8.79
C ASN A 83 -8.08 4.57 -8.38
N PRO A 84 -9.31 4.61 -7.83
CA PRO A 84 -9.99 3.41 -7.33
C PRO A 84 -10.27 2.38 -8.43
N GLY A 85 -10.46 2.83 -9.68
CA GLY A 85 -10.65 1.96 -10.83
C GLY A 85 -9.46 1.03 -11.10
N MET A 86 -8.25 1.37 -10.64
CA MET A 86 -7.08 0.49 -10.69
C MET A 86 -7.29 -0.82 -9.93
N PHE A 87 -8.12 -0.78 -8.90
CA PHE A 87 -8.48 -1.90 -8.03
C PHE A 87 -9.87 -2.45 -8.35
N ARG A 88 -10.48 -2.02 -9.46
CA ARG A 88 -11.90 -2.30 -9.79
C ARG A 88 -12.84 -1.83 -8.67
N LEU A 89 -12.48 -0.75 -7.98
CA LEU A 89 -13.29 -0.13 -6.93
C LEU A 89 -14.04 1.08 -7.49
N ASP A 90 -15.26 1.25 -7.01
CA ASP A 90 -16.13 2.40 -7.28
C ASP A 90 -17.03 2.66 -6.05
N GLU A 91 -17.75 3.78 -6.05
CA GLU A 91 -18.60 4.15 -4.90
C GLU A 91 -19.81 3.22 -4.68
N GLY A 92 -20.14 2.37 -5.65
CA GLY A 92 -21.20 1.38 -5.58
C GLY A 92 -20.74 0.07 -4.94
N ASN A 93 -19.48 -0.34 -5.15
CA ASN A 93 -18.92 -1.58 -4.60
C ASN A 93 -18.01 -1.37 -3.37
N ALA A 94 -17.49 -0.16 -3.17
CA ALA A 94 -16.58 0.20 -2.09
C ALA A 94 -17.08 1.46 -1.34
N PRO A 95 -18.08 1.31 -0.44
CA PRO A 95 -18.54 2.34 0.49
C PRO A 95 -17.42 3.10 1.21
N CYS A 96 -16.29 2.44 1.47
CA CYS A 96 -15.16 3.05 2.14
C CYS A 96 -14.60 4.29 1.40
N LEU A 97 -14.77 4.39 0.07
CA LEU A 97 -14.29 5.52 -0.72
C LEU A 97 -14.97 6.84 -0.35
N LYS A 98 -16.17 6.77 0.24
CA LYS A 98 -16.92 7.94 0.73
C LYS A 98 -16.29 8.51 2.01
N HIS A 99 -15.53 7.70 2.75
CA HIS A 99 -14.95 8.05 4.04
C HIS A 99 -13.47 8.43 3.91
N LYS A 100 -13.20 9.66 3.46
CA LYS A 100 -11.80 10.10 3.31
C LYS A 100 -11.04 10.09 4.64
N PRO A 101 -9.79 9.59 4.67
CA PRO A 101 -8.97 9.62 5.87
C PRO A 101 -8.63 11.07 6.26
N ARG A 102 -8.60 11.34 7.57
CA ARG A 102 -8.32 12.68 8.12
C ARG A 102 -6.87 13.14 7.93
N ILE A 103 -5.99 12.24 7.53
CA ILE A 103 -4.57 12.51 7.28
C ILE A 103 -4.33 12.93 5.84
N ALA A 104 -3.46 13.92 5.63
CA ALA A 104 -3.07 14.36 4.30
C ALA A 104 -2.16 13.31 3.64
N LEU A 105 -2.78 12.40 2.89
CA LEU A 105 -2.08 11.36 2.15
C LEU A 105 -1.28 11.95 0.99
N THR A 106 -0.05 11.49 0.84
CA THR A 106 0.80 11.85 -0.31
C THR A 106 1.29 10.61 -1.03
N LYS A 107 1.80 10.85 -2.23
CA LYS A 107 2.45 9.86 -3.08
C LYS A 107 3.66 9.18 -2.42
N THR A 108 4.25 9.81 -1.41
CA THR A 108 5.37 9.30 -0.62
C THR A 108 4.94 8.75 0.75
N GLY A 109 3.66 8.86 1.13
CA GLY A 109 3.10 8.37 2.39
C GLY A 109 2.63 9.52 3.28
N PHE A 110 3.57 10.31 3.81
CA PHE A 110 3.28 11.49 4.63
C PHE A 110 3.45 12.79 3.83
N ARG A 111 2.64 13.80 4.14
CA ARG A 111 2.96 15.19 3.80
C ARG A 111 3.89 15.69 4.90
N ASN A 112 5.17 15.94 4.58
CA ASN A 112 6.08 16.65 5.50
C ASN A 112 5.38 17.94 5.92
N GLY A 113 4.97 18.02 7.19
CA GLY A 113 4.24 19.17 7.69
C GLY A 113 3.30 18.92 8.87
N ASN A 114 3.51 17.88 9.68
CA ASN A 114 3.16 17.88 11.10
C ASN A 114 3.90 16.71 11.77
N LEU A 115 5.04 17.05 12.37
CA LEU A 115 5.60 16.36 13.53
C LEU A 115 4.74 16.73 14.75
#